data_AF-A0A6P4Y992-F1
#
_entry.id   AF-A0A6P4Y992-F1
#
_cell.length_a   1.000
_cell.length_b   1.000
_cell.length_c   1.000
_cell.angle_alpha   90.00
_cell.angle_beta   90.00
_cell.angle_gamma   90.00
#
_symmetry.space_group_name_H-M   'P 1'
#
loop_
_entity.id
_entity.type
_entity.pdbx_description
1 polymer ?
#
loop_
_entity_poly.entity_id
_entity_poly.type
_entity_poly.pdbx_seq_one_letter_code
_entity_poly.pdbx_strand_id
1 'polypeptide(L)'
;MEAPQTGDMGPDPIQTPLDKLEEQVIGDLQTEVDNLEKEERSFYSLKNRYQELRGGGQCTNKNKMCHAWSCAGECDKNPAYMLRQCTWSCGACGPKFCLDNNKNCDAWMKRGECSKNPGYMLANCCWSCMACGEGTCKDLNTRCAYWACVGECQNEPPATC
;
A
#
# COMPACT_ATOMS: atom_id res chain seq x y z
N MET A 1 45.07 -17.86 49.67
CA MET A 1 44.46 -17.14 48.54
C MET A 1 43.08 -16.75 49.02
N GLU A 2 42.93 -15.51 49.45
CA GLU A 2 41.67 -14.96 49.96
C GLU A 2 40.68 -14.78 48.80
N ALA A 3 39.41 -15.08 49.04
CA ALA A 3 38.32 -14.72 48.14
C ALA A 3 38.09 -13.20 48.19
N PRO A 4 37.65 -12.54 47.10
CA PRO A 4 37.33 -11.13 47.14
C PRO A 4 36.08 -10.92 47.98
N GLN A 5 36.16 -10.01 48.96
CA GLN A 5 35.02 -9.57 49.75
C GLN A 5 33.99 -8.92 48.84
N THR A 6 32.76 -9.44 48.82
CA THR A 6 31.62 -8.73 48.23
C THR A 6 31.29 -7.55 49.13
N GLY A 7 31.39 -6.34 48.59
CA GLY A 7 30.97 -5.12 49.30
C GLY A 7 29.49 -5.22 49.65
N ASP A 8 29.19 -5.05 50.94
CA ASP A 8 27.85 -4.82 51.45
C ASP A 8 27.27 -3.57 50.76
N MET A 9 26.31 -3.76 49.86
CA MET A 9 25.33 -2.73 49.56
C MET A 9 24.44 -2.64 50.80
N GLY A 10 24.54 -1.52 51.53
CA GLY A 10 23.71 -1.27 52.71
C GLY A 10 22.21 -1.38 52.41
N PRO A 11 21.36 -1.46 53.44
CA PRO A 11 19.92 -1.61 53.25
C PRO A 11 19.38 -0.47 52.38
N ASP A 12 18.61 -0.83 51.36
CA ASP A 12 18.02 0.10 50.39
C ASP A 12 17.29 1.27 51.10
N PRO A 13 17.27 2.48 50.52
CA PRO A 13 16.56 3.62 51.08
C PRO A 13 15.09 3.26 51.37
N ILE A 14 14.56 3.70 52.51
CA ILE A 14 13.16 3.47 52.88
C ILE A 14 12.28 4.16 51.82
N GLN A 15 11.69 3.36 50.91
CA GLN A 15 10.83 3.80 49.82
C GLN A 15 9.67 4.66 50.37
N THR A 16 9.64 5.95 50.03
CA THR A 16 8.58 6.86 50.48
C THR A 16 7.26 6.54 49.78
N PRO A 17 6.11 6.97 50.31
CA PRO A 17 4.82 6.82 49.62
C PRO A 17 4.80 7.47 48.23
N LEU A 18 5.60 8.51 48.02
CA LEU A 18 5.75 9.16 46.71
C LEU A 18 6.57 8.27 45.76
N ASP A 19 7.69 7.70 46.23
CA ASP A 19 8.52 6.80 45.41
C ASP A 19 7.75 5.54 44.98
N LYS A 20 6.87 5.02 45.84
CA LYS A 20 5.96 3.91 45.51
C LYS A 20 4.91 4.28 44.47
N LEU A 21 4.42 5.51 44.51
CA LEU A 21 3.47 6.02 43.54
C LEU A 21 4.16 6.24 42.18
N GLU A 22 5.39 6.72 42.18
CA GLU A 22 6.20 6.88 40.97
C GLU A 22 6.50 5.51 40.32
N GLU A 23 6.93 4.51 41.09
CA GLU A 23 7.12 3.14 40.58
C GLU A 23 5.84 2.53 40.02
N GLN A 24 4.69 2.77 40.67
CA GLN A 24 3.40 2.32 40.19
C GLN A 24 3.04 2.97 38.84
N VAL A 25 3.17 4.30 38.73
CA VAL A 25 2.88 5.03 37.49
C VAL A 25 3.83 4.61 36.37
N ILE A 26 5.11 4.41 36.67
CA ILE A 26 6.09 3.90 35.70
C ILE A 26 5.69 2.49 35.22
N GLY A 27 5.28 1.60 36.14
CA GLY A 27 4.82 0.26 35.79
C GLY A 27 3.55 0.23 34.92
N ASP A 28 2.58 1.10 35.24
CA ASP A 28 1.35 1.25 34.45
C ASP A 28 1.65 1.79 33.04
N LEU A 29 2.55 2.77 32.92
CA LEU A 29 3.00 3.30 31.63
C LEU A 29 3.78 2.26 30.82
N GLN A 30 4.65 1.48 31.47
CA GLN A 30 5.41 0.41 30.81
C GLN A 30 4.47 -0.66 30.23
N THR A 31 3.43 -1.01 30.99
CA THR A 31 2.41 -1.99 30.56
C THR A 31 1.64 -1.50 29.34
N GLU A 32 1.30 -0.21 29.28
CA GLU A 32 0.62 0.38 28.13
C GLU A 32 1.52 0.42 26.89
N VAL A 33 2.80 0.79 27.07
CA VAL A 33 3.80 0.74 26.00
C VAL A 33 3.94 -0.68 25.44
N ASP A 34 4.04 -1.69 26.30
CA ASP A 34 4.14 -3.10 25.89
C ASP A 34 2.89 -3.58 25.11
N ASN A 35 1.70 -3.06 25.45
CA ASN A 35 0.47 -3.38 24.73
C ASN A 35 0.46 -2.72 23.34
N LEU A 36 0.82 -1.44 23.25
CA LEU A 36 0.90 -0.71 21.99
C LEU A 36 1.94 -1.32 21.03
N GLU A 37 3.10 -1.76 21.53
CA GLU A 37 4.11 -2.45 20.72
C GLU A 37 3.60 -3.81 20.18
N LYS A 38 2.77 -4.53 20.96
CA LYS A 38 2.13 -5.77 20.49
C LYS A 38 1.10 -5.49 19.40
N GLU A 39 0.33 -4.41 19.53
CA GLU A 39 -0.62 -3.98 18.49
C GLU A 39 0.11 -3.56 17.21
N GLU A 40 1.20 -2.79 17.32
CA GLU A 40 2.03 -2.41 16.19
C GLU A 40 2.62 -3.64 15.50
N ARG A 41 3.12 -4.62 16.27
CA ARG A 41 3.63 -5.89 15.74
C ARG A 41 2.55 -6.69 15.00
N SER A 42 1.33 -6.72 15.54
CA SER A 42 0.18 -7.35 14.89
C SER A 42 -0.19 -6.65 13.58
N PHE A 43 -0.21 -5.31 13.59
CA PHE A 43 -0.43 -4.50 12.40
C PHE A 43 0.65 -4.70 11.33
N TYR A 44 1.93 -4.73 11.72
CA TYR A 44 3.03 -5.03 10.80
C TYR A 44 2.97 -6.45 10.24
N SER A 45 2.58 -7.44 11.05
CA SER A 45 2.35 -8.80 10.57
C SER A 45 1.24 -8.87 9.51
N LEU A 46 0.12 -8.16 9.74
CA LEU A 46 -0.97 -8.03 8.76
C LEU A 46 -0.53 -7.28 7.50
N LYS A 47 0.24 -6.21 7.65
CA LYS A 47 0.81 -5.43 6.54
C LYS A 47 1.75 -6.28 5.69
N ASN A 48 2.62 -7.08 6.29
CA ASN A 48 3.52 -7.99 5.59
C ASN A 48 2.73 -9.09 4.88
N ARG A 49 1.74 -9.70 5.53
CA ARG A 49 0.85 -10.68 4.89
C ARG A 49 0.05 -10.08 3.73
N TYR A 50 -0.39 -8.82 3.84
CA TYR A 50 -1.01 -8.08 2.74
C TYR A 50 -0.04 -7.83 1.58
N GLN A 51 1.23 -7.52 1.87
CA GLN A 51 2.28 -7.36 0.87
C GLN A 51 2.66 -8.69 0.19
N GLU A 52 2.66 -9.80 0.92
CA GLU A 52 2.86 -11.16 0.37
C GLU A 52 1.69 -11.58 -0.53
N LEU A 53 0.45 -11.30 -0.11
CA LEU A 53 -0.74 -11.46 -0.96
C LEU A 53 -0.66 -10.59 -2.22
N ARG A 54 0.08 -9.48 -2.15
CA ARG A 54 0.36 -8.58 -3.29
C ARG A 54 1.37 -9.14 -4.30
N GLY A 55 2.15 -10.15 -3.92
CA GLY A 55 3.33 -10.61 -4.68
C GLY A 55 3.30 -12.05 -5.21
N GLY A 56 2.35 -12.90 -4.82
CA GLY A 56 2.51 -14.37 -5.00
C GLY A 56 1.40 -15.15 -5.71
N GLY A 57 0.29 -14.54 -6.12
CA GLY A 57 -0.82 -15.24 -6.80
C GLY A 57 -0.99 -14.80 -8.25
N GLN A 58 -1.54 -15.67 -9.12
CA GLN A 58 -1.94 -15.30 -10.49
C GLN A 58 -2.82 -14.04 -10.45
N CYS A 59 -2.22 -12.91 -10.79
CA CYS A 59 -2.89 -11.63 -10.76
C CYS A 59 -3.87 -11.56 -11.91
N THR A 60 -5.17 -11.66 -11.61
CA THR A 60 -6.20 -11.78 -12.64
C THR A 60 -7.46 -11.08 -12.18
N ASN A 61 -8.20 -10.56 -13.15
CA ASN A 61 -9.60 -10.22 -12.96
C ASN A 61 -10.42 -11.45 -13.34
N LYS A 62 -10.91 -12.18 -12.34
CA LYS A 62 -11.77 -13.36 -12.53
C LYS A 62 -13.19 -12.97 -12.95
N ASN A 63 -13.58 -11.72 -12.69
CA ASN A 63 -14.86 -11.18 -13.09
C ASN A 63 -14.69 -10.08 -14.15
N LYS A 64 -15.52 -10.10 -15.19
CA LYS A 64 -15.59 -9.06 -16.22
C LYS A 64 -15.91 -7.67 -15.66
N MET A 65 -16.60 -7.59 -14.52
CA MET A 65 -16.98 -6.35 -13.87
C MET A 65 -15.88 -5.77 -12.97
N CYS A 66 -14.75 -6.46 -12.80
CA CYS A 66 -13.66 -6.00 -11.91
C CYS A 66 -13.18 -4.59 -12.23
N HIS A 67 -13.14 -4.22 -13.52
CA HIS A 67 -12.80 -2.86 -13.94
C HIS A 67 -13.82 -1.84 -13.44
N ALA A 68 -15.10 -2.04 -13.76
CA ALA A 68 -16.19 -1.15 -13.37
C ALA A 68 -16.31 -1.02 -11.83
N TRP A 69 -16.21 -2.13 -11.11
CA TRP A 69 -16.26 -2.15 -9.65
C TRP A 69 -15.06 -1.46 -9.01
N SER A 70 -13.86 -1.68 -9.55
CA SER A 70 -12.68 -0.96 -9.08
C SER A 70 -12.83 0.55 -9.28
N CYS A 71 -13.38 0.99 -10.42
CA CYS A 71 -13.67 2.41 -10.65
C CYS A 71 -14.82 2.94 -9.76
N ALA A 72 -15.76 2.09 -9.33
CA ALA A 72 -16.79 2.44 -8.35
C ALA A 72 -16.26 2.51 -6.89
N GLY A 73 -14.96 2.27 -6.67
CA GLY A 73 -14.31 2.27 -5.37
C GLY A 73 -14.52 0.99 -4.57
N GLU A 74 -14.93 -0.12 -5.20
CA GLU A 74 -15.16 -1.39 -4.51
C GLU A 74 -13.87 -1.97 -3.89
N CYS A 75 -12.70 -1.57 -4.38
CA CYS A 75 -11.43 -1.95 -3.75
C CYS A 75 -11.30 -1.44 -2.31
N ASP A 76 -11.95 -0.33 -1.98
CA ASP A 76 -11.94 0.27 -0.65
C ASP A 76 -13.19 -0.11 0.15
N LYS A 77 -14.36 -0.18 -0.52
CA LYS A 77 -15.65 -0.53 0.11
C LYS A 77 -15.80 -2.03 0.37
N ASN A 78 -15.23 -2.87 -0.49
CA ASN A 78 -15.34 -4.32 -0.44
C ASN A 78 -13.99 -5.02 -0.74
N PRO A 79 -12.94 -4.72 0.05
CA PRO A 79 -11.58 -5.16 -0.23
C PRO A 79 -11.46 -6.69 -0.23
N ALA A 80 -12.16 -7.41 0.65
CA ALA A 80 -12.05 -8.87 0.74
C ALA A 80 -12.55 -9.60 -0.51
N TYR A 81 -13.65 -9.15 -1.10
CA TYR A 81 -14.16 -9.72 -2.35
C TYR A 81 -13.25 -9.32 -3.51
N MET A 82 -12.92 -8.03 -3.58
CA MET A 82 -12.14 -7.49 -4.69
C MET A 82 -10.70 -8.03 -4.72
N LEU A 83 -10.05 -8.23 -3.58
CA LEU A 83 -8.73 -8.87 -3.52
C LEU A 83 -8.77 -10.39 -3.79
N ARG A 84 -9.95 -11.00 -3.91
CA ARG A 84 -10.09 -12.42 -4.28
C ARG A 84 -10.42 -12.60 -5.76
N GLN A 85 -11.22 -11.68 -6.30
CA GLN A 85 -11.80 -11.75 -7.64
C GLN A 85 -11.14 -10.79 -8.63
N CYS A 86 -10.59 -9.69 -8.15
CA CYS A 86 -10.19 -8.51 -8.93
C CYS A 86 -8.83 -7.97 -8.46
N THR A 87 -7.91 -8.87 -8.10
CA THR A 87 -6.59 -8.53 -7.55
C THR A 87 -5.87 -7.51 -8.43
N TRP A 88 -5.98 -7.69 -9.74
CA TRP A 88 -5.38 -6.78 -10.69
C TRP A 88 -6.05 -5.41 -10.71
N SER A 89 -7.38 -5.36 -10.86
CA SER A 89 -8.10 -4.07 -10.91
C SER A 89 -7.90 -3.24 -9.64
N CYS A 90 -7.68 -3.88 -8.49
CA CYS A 90 -7.38 -3.17 -7.25
C CYS A 90 -5.91 -2.80 -7.05
N GLY A 91 -5.05 -3.05 -8.03
CA GLY A 91 -3.62 -2.74 -7.95
C GLY A 91 -2.91 -3.54 -6.87
N ALA A 92 -3.45 -4.72 -6.56
CA ALA A 92 -2.84 -5.65 -5.63
C ALA A 92 -1.67 -6.41 -6.29
N CYS A 93 -1.26 -6.07 -7.50
CA CYS A 93 -0.10 -6.72 -8.14
C CYS A 93 0.75 -5.74 -8.95
N GLY A 94 0.51 -4.43 -8.81
CA GLY A 94 1.11 -3.39 -9.64
C GLY A 94 0.22 -2.15 -9.71
N PRO A 95 0.60 -1.14 -10.51
CA PRO A 95 -0.20 0.07 -10.71
C PRO A 95 -1.63 -0.29 -11.12
N LYS A 96 -2.63 0.36 -10.49
CA LYS A 96 -4.04 0.13 -10.80
C LYS A 96 -4.30 0.51 -12.28
N PHE A 97 -5.07 -0.30 -12.99
CA PHE A 97 -5.72 0.00 -14.29
C PHE A 97 -4.89 0.03 -15.58
N CYS A 98 -3.64 -0.40 -15.58
CA CYS A 98 -2.89 -0.40 -16.83
C CYS A 98 -3.03 -1.74 -17.58
N LEU A 99 -3.89 -1.79 -18.60
CA LEU A 99 -4.11 -2.97 -19.44
C LEU A 99 -4.27 -2.56 -20.90
N ASP A 100 -3.81 -3.46 -21.77
CA ASP A 100 -4.10 -3.36 -23.19
C ASP A 100 -5.51 -3.89 -23.46
N ASN A 101 -6.39 -2.98 -23.84
CA ASN A 101 -7.76 -3.25 -24.24
C ASN A 101 -7.90 -3.50 -25.75
N ASN A 102 -6.78 -3.49 -26.50
CA ASN A 102 -6.76 -3.85 -27.90
C ASN A 102 -5.70 -4.92 -28.18
N LYS A 103 -6.07 -5.94 -28.95
CA LYS A 103 -5.15 -7.00 -29.39
C LYS A 103 -3.94 -6.48 -30.18
N ASN A 104 -4.04 -5.27 -30.75
CA ASN A 104 -2.99 -4.64 -31.54
C ASN A 104 -2.05 -3.74 -30.72
N CYS A 105 -2.25 -3.61 -29.41
CA CYS A 105 -1.48 -2.69 -28.58
C CYS A 105 0.03 -2.91 -28.66
N ASP A 106 0.50 -4.17 -28.61
CA ASP A 106 1.92 -4.50 -28.77
C ASP A 106 2.48 -4.04 -30.13
N ALA A 107 1.72 -4.24 -31.21
CA ALA A 107 2.10 -3.84 -32.55
C ALA A 107 2.11 -2.31 -32.72
N TRP A 108 1.19 -1.60 -32.06
CA TRP A 108 1.11 -0.14 -32.06
C TRP A 108 2.22 0.48 -31.22
N MET A 109 2.52 -0.08 -30.05
CA MET A 109 3.68 0.30 -29.25
C MET A 109 4.97 0.18 -30.05
N LYS A 110 5.21 -0.96 -30.71
CA LYS A 110 6.41 -1.16 -31.56
C LYS A 110 6.53 -0.16 -32.72
N ARG A 111 5.42 0.46 -33.14
CA ARG A 111 5.39 1.52 -34.16
C ARG A 111 5.53 2.94 -33.59
N GLY A 112 5.69 3.06 -32.28
CA GLY A 112 5.82 4.33 -31.56
C GLY A 112 4.49 5.07 -31.39
N GLU A 113 3.35 4.38 -31.46
CA GLU A 113 2.03 5.01 -31.30
C GLU A 113 1.85 5.64 -29.92
N CYS A 114 2.58 5.16 -28.90
CA CYS A 114 2.57 5.77 -27.57
C CYS A 114 3.01 7.25 -27.58
N SER A 115 3.90 7.64 -28.49
CA SER A 115 4.33 9.03 -28.66
C SER A 115 3.53 9.77 -29.72
N LYS A 116 3.09 9.07 -30.78
CA LYS A 116 2.36 9.68 -31.91
C LYS A 116 0.87 9.90 -31.60
N ASN A 117 0.29 9.03 -30.79
CA ASN A 117 -1.13 9.03 -30.41
C ASN A 117 -1.31 8.70 -28.91
N PRO A 118 -0.73 9.52 -28.02
CA PRO A 118 -0.68 9.24 -26.59
C PRO A 118 -2.08 9.13 -25.96
N GLY A 119 -3.03 9.97 -26.38
CA GLY A 119 -4.39 9.95 -25.82
C GLY A 119 -5.11 8.62 -26.06
N TYR A 120 -5.12 8.13 -27.31
CA TYR A 120 -5.74 6.85 -27.63
C TYR A 120 -4.98 5.68 -26.99
N MET A 121 -3.66 5.74 -27.05
CA MET A 121 -2.81 4.65 -26.60
C MET A 121 -2.76 4.51 -25.08
N LEU A 122 -2.80 5.61 -24.31
CA LEU A 122 -2.94 5.51 -22.86
C LEU A 122 -4.33 4.99 -22.45
N ALA A 123 -5.38 5.33 -23.19
CA ALA A 123 -6.73 4.84 -22.91
C ALA A 123 -6.94 3.36 -23.27
N ASN A 124 -6.29 2.87 -24.33
CA ASN A 124 -6.56 1.53 -24.88
C ASN A 124 -5.39 0.56 -24.79
N CYS A 125 -4.19 1.07 -24.62
CA CYS A 125 -2.94 0.33 -24.73
C CYS A 125 -1.97 0.75 -23.63
N CYS A 126 -2.52 1.03 -22.45
CA CYS A 126 -1.76 1.54 -21.32
C CYS A 126 -0.57 0.63 -21.03
N TRP A 127 -0.77 -0.69 -20.98
CA TRP A 127 0.29 -1.62 -20.59
C TRP A 127 1.42 -1.60 -21.61
N SER A 128 1.08 -1.66 -22.89
CA SER A 128 1.99 -1.50 -24.02
C SER A 128 2.74 -0.16 -23.97
N CYS A 129 2.08 0.94 -23.58
CA CYS A 129 2.72 2.25 -23.54
C CYS A 129 3.45 2.58 -22.23
N MET A 130 3.12 1.92 -21.14
CA MET A 130 3.86 2.01 -19.88
C MET A 130 5.06 1.04 -19.85
N ALA A 131 5.16 0.12 -20.81
CA ALA A 131 6.42 -0.55 -21.14
C ALA A 131 7.45 0.41 -21.76
N CYS A 132 7.08 1.68 -22.01
CA CYS A 132 8.06 2.76 -22.06
C CYS A 132 8.72 2.87 -20.68
N GLY A 133 9.87 2.24 -20.56
CA GLY A 133 10.78 2.41 -19.45
C GLY A 133 11.09 3.89 -19.18
N GLU A 134 11.47 4.14 -17.93
CA GLU A 134 12.19 5.33 -17.50
C GLU A 134 11.49 6.70 -17.72
N GLY A 135 10.27 6.84 -17.17
CA GLY A 135 10.04 7.99 -16.27
C GLY A 135 9.50 9.31 -16.80
N THR A 136 8.40 9.34 -17.59
CA THR A 136 7.74 10.63 -17.90
C THR A 136 6.21 10.70 -17.73
N CYS A 137 5.57 9.75 -17.05
CA CYS A 137 4.19 9.93 -16.58
C CYS A 137 4.09 9.56 -15.10
N LYS A 138 3.79 10.53 -14.24
CA LYS A 138 3.62 10.32 -12.80
C LYS A 138 2.37 11.03 -12.34
N ASP A 139 1.29 10.28 -12.18
CA ASP A 139 0.07 10.72 -11.50
C ASP A 139 0.41 11.38 -10.16
N LEU A 140 0.25 12.70 -10.07
CA LEU A 140 0.52 13.48 -8.84
C LEU A 140 -0.62 13.40 -7.82
N ASN A 141 -1.83 13.01 -8.25
CA ASN A 141 -2.99 12.84 -7.37
C ASN A 141 -3.36 11.36 -7.25
N THR A 142 -3.65 10.91 -6.02
CA THR A 142 -4.11 9.53 -5.76
C THR A 142 -5.43 9.18 -6.45
N ARG A 143 -6.16 10.18 -6.95
CA ARG A 143 -7.40 10.05 -7.73
C ARG A 143 -7.21 10.20 -9.24
N CYS A 144 -6.02 10.48 -9.76
CA CYS A 144 -5.76 10.56 -11.20
C CYS A 144 -6.22 9.29 -11.94
N ALA A 145 -5.90 8.12 -11.38
CA ALA A 145 -6.35 6.83 -11.93
C ALA A 145 -7.89 6.68 -11.94
N TYR A 146 -8.59 7.24 -10.96
CA TYR A 146 -10.06 7.23 -10.90
C TYR A 146 -10.64 8.19 -11.94
N TRP A 147 -10.16 9.43 -12.00
CA TRP A 147 -10.59 10.45 -12.95
C TRP A 147 -10.33 10.04 -14.40
N ALA A 148 -9.18 9.45 -14.68
CA ALA A 148 -8.90 8.84 -15.98
C ALA A 148 -9.93 7.73 -16.33
N CYS A 149 -10.30 6.89 -15.35
CA CYS A 149 -11.29 5.84 -15.57
C CYS A 149 -12.71 6.38 -15.84
N VAL A 150 -13.11 7.48 -15.19
CA VAL A 150 -14.43 8.08 -15.39
C VAL A 150 -14.47 9.17 -16.47
N GLY A 151 -13.36 9.37 -17.22
CA GLY A 151 -13.29 10.29 -18.36
C GLY A 151 -13.10 11.77 -17.99
N GLU A 152 -12.68 12.05 -16.75
CA GLU A 152 -12.55 13.41 -16.19
C GLU A 152 -11.22 14.10 -16.55
N CYS A 153 -10.30 13.43 -17.25
CA CYS A 153 -9.03 14.02 -17.71
C CYS A 153 -9.17 15.14 -18.76
N GLN A 154 -10.39 15.60 -19.06
CA GLN A 154 -10.69 16.58 -20.11
C GLN A 154 -11.27 17.90 -19.57
N ASN A 155 -11.49 18.02 -18.26
CA ASN A 155 -12.12 19.19 -17.66
C ASN A 155 -11.07 20.16 -17.12
N GLU A 156 -11.06 21.41 -17.60
CA GLU A 156 -10.15 22.46 -17.10
C GLU A 156 -10.54 22.97 -15.69
N PRO A 157 -9.57 23.35 -14.82
CA PRO A 157 -8.13 23.32 -15.07
C PRO A 157 -7.63 21.87 -15.07
N PRO A 158 -6.60 21.55 -15.90
CA PRO A 158 -6.09 20.19 -15.99
C PRO A 158 -5.70 19.74 -14.59
N ALA A 159 -6.42 18.76 -14.06
CA ALA A 159 -5.89 17.98 -12.96
C ALA A 159 -4.56 17.44 -13.47
N THR A 160 -3.46 17.97 -12.96
CA THR A 160 -2.12 17.48 -13.24
C THR A 160 -2.07 16.03 -12.79
N CYS A 161 -2.39 15.13 -13.72
CA CYS A 161 -1.90 13.77 -13.71
C CYS A 161 -0.40 13.86 -13.96
#